data_AF-A0A392S8H6-F1
#
_entry.id   AF-A0A392S8H6-F1
#
_cell.length_a   1.000
_cell.length_b   1.000
_cell.length_c   1.000
_cell.angle_alpha   90.00
_cell.angle_beta   90.00
_cell.angle_gamma   90.00
#
_symmetry.space_group_name_H-M   'P 1'
#
loop_
_entity.id
_entity.type
_entity.pdbx_description
1 polymer ?
#
loop_
_entity_poly.entity_id
_entity_poly.type
_entity_poly.pdbx_seq_one_letter_code
_entity_poly.pdbx_strand_id
1 'polypeptide(L)'
;EEDKCVKFENGLRSDIKQLIGLNEIRDFPTLVNKSRICDKDGKAKANYYNAANEKRGKDMGRGKPYDKRGKKADEGGSGGKGKGDGNCFKCGLSGHRFFECPRKDDKCLKC
;
A
#
# COMPACT_ATOMS: atom_id res chain seq x y z
N GLU A 1 -19.87 -32.94 8.76
CA GLU A 1 -19.23 -31.87 9.55
C GLU A 1 -18.64 -30.76 8.70
N GLU A 2 -17.98 -31.08 7.58
CA GLU A 2 -17.33 -30.08 6.71
C GLU A 2 -18.29 -28.99 6.19
N ASP A 3 -19.56 -29.30 5.89
CA ASP A 3 -20.56 -28.28 5.50
C ASP A 3 -20.79 -27.20 6.58
N LYS A 4 -20.69 -27.57 7.88
CA LYS A 4 -20.79 -26.61 8.99
C LYS A 4 -19.56 -25.71 9.04
N CYS A 5 -18.38 -26.28 8.81
CA CYS A 5 -17.12 -25.53 8.73
C CYS A 5 -17.15 -24.52 7.59
N VAL A 6 -17.55 -24.96 6.39
CA VAL A 6 -17.65 -24.11 5.20
C VAL A 6 -18.61 -22.93 5.42
N LYS A 7 -19.78 -23.18 5.99
CA LYS A 7 -20.76 -22.12 6.31
C LYS A 7 -20.19 -21.11 7.31
N PHE A 8 -19.47 -21.57 8.33
CA PHE A 8 -18.84 -20.70 9.32
C PHE A 8 -17.69 -19.88 8.72
N GLU A 9 -16.80 -20.51 7.94
CA GLU A 9 -15.68 -19.84 7.28
C GLU A 9 -16.11 -18.76 6.30
N ASN A 10 -17.27 -18.92 5.65
CA ASN A 10 -17.83 -17.89 4.78
C ASN A 10 -18.31 -16.65 5.55
N GLY A 11 -18.60 -16.76 6.84
CA GLY A 11 -18.92 -15.63 7.71
C GLY A 11 -17.70 -14.97 8.37
N LEU A 12 -16.50 -15.55 8.26
CA LEU A 12 -15.28 -14.99 8.84
C LEU A 12 -14.72 -13.85 7.99
N ARG A 13 -14.07 -12.87 8.65
CA ARG A 13 -13.30 -11.84 7.94
C ARG A 13 -12.16 -12.50 7.16
N SER A 14 -11.79 -11.91 6.02
CA SER A 14 -10.81 -12.49 5.09
C SER A 14 -9.42 -12.71 5.69
N ASP A 15 -8.99 -11.86 6.62
CA ASP A 15 -7.73 -12.00 7.36
C ASP A 15 -7.74 -13.23 8.27
N ILE A 16 -8.85 -13.47 8.96
CA ILE A 16 -9.04 -14.66 9.80
C ILE A 16 -9.15 -15.91 8.91
N LYS A 17 -9.92 -15.82 7.81
CA LYS A 17 -10.12 -16.93 6.87
C LYS A 17 -8.81 -17.42 6.25
N GLN A 18 -7.91 -16.50 5.87
CA GLN A 18 -6.58 -16.88 5.36
C GLN A 18 -5.76 -17.61 6.42
N LEU A 19 -5.74 -17.12 7.67
CA LEU A 19 -4.96 -17.75 8.75
C LEU A 19 -5.48 -19.15 9.09
N ILE A 20 -6.80 -19.32 9.04
CA ILE A 20 -7.47 -20.58 9.32
C ILE A 20 -7.29 -21.57 8.16
N GLY A 21 -7.40 -21.12 6.92
CA GLY A 21 -7.21 -21.96 5.72
C GLY A 21 -5.81 -22.55 5.62
N LEU A 22 -4.78 -21.85 6.12
CA LEU A 22 -3.40 -22.37 6.22
C LEU A 22 -3.24 -23.50 7.24
N ASN A 23 -4.21 -23.65 8.16
CA ASN A 23 -4.15 -24.58 9.28
C ASN A 23 -5.02 -25.84 9.05
N GLU A 24 -5.60 -25.97 7.84
CA GLU A 24 -6.37 -27.12 7.32
C GLU A 24 -7.30 -27.79 8.37
N ILE A 25 -8.11 -26.99 9.07
CA ILE A 25 -8.95 -27.48 10.18
C ILE A 25 -10.23 -28.12 9.64
N ARG A 26 -10.43 -29.40 9.97
CA ARG A 26 -11.62 -30.17 9.55
C ARG A 26 -12.69 -30.33 10.64
N ASP A 27 -12.30 -30.11 11.89
CA ASP A 27 -13.16 -30.20 13.07
C ASP A 27 -13.81 -28.86 13.42
N PHE A 28 -15.14 -28.84 13.52
CA PHE A 28 -15.92 -27.63 13.75
C PHE A 28 -15.62 -26.94 15.10
N PRO A 29 -15.64 -27.63 16.26
CA PRO A 29 -15.30 -26.99 17.53
C PRO A 29 -13.89 -26.39 17.55
N THR A 30 -12.92 -27.08 16.95
CA THR A 30 -11.54 -26.58 16.80
C THR A 30 -11.50 -25.34 15.91
N LEU A 31 -12.22 -25.36 14.78
CA LEU A 31 -12.32 -24.23 13.85
C LEU A 31 -12.84 -22.97 14.55
N VAL A 32 -13.93 -23.11 15.30
CA VAL A 32 -14.54 -22.01 16.05
C VAL A 32 -13.57 -21.45 17.10
N ASN A 33 -12.90 -22.33 17.85
CA ASN A 33 -11.95 -21.90 18.88
C ASN A 33 -10.72 -21.18 18.28
N LYS A 34 -10.12 -21.75 17.22
CA LYS A 34 -8.98 -21.12 16.54
C LYS A 34 -9.37 -19.79 15.90
N SER A 35 -10.55 -19.70 15.28
CA SER A 35 -11.06 -18.45 14.68
C SER A 35 -11.22 -17.36 15.74
N ARG A 36 -11.74 -17.71 16.92
CA ARG A 36 -11.86 -16.78 18.06
C ARG A 36 -10.50 -16.30 18.57
N ILE A 37 -9.48 -17.15 18.55
CA ILE A 37 -8.12 -16.78 18.95
C ILE A 37 -7.51 -15.83 17.92
N CYS A 38 -7.65 -16.12 16.63
CA CYS A 38 -7.12 -15.30 15.53
C CYS A 38 -7.75 -13.91 15.49
N ASP A 39 -9.05 -13.78 15.77
CA ASP A 39 -9.72 -12.48 15.88
C ASP A 39 -9.09 -11.60 16.97
N LYS A 40 -8.85 -12.17 18.14
CA LYS A 40 -8.23 -11.47 19.27
C LYS A 40 -6.79 -11.07 18.97
N ASP A 41 -6.01 -11.97 18.37
CA ASP A 41 -4.63 -11.69 17.99
C ASP A 41 -4.54 -10.61 16.92
N GLY A 42 -5.42 -10.65 15.91
CA GLY A 42 -5.54 -9.62 14.88
C GLY A 42 -5.83 -8.24 15.47
N LYS A 43 -6.75 -8.16 16.45
CA LYS A 43 -7.05 -6.91 17.16
C LYS A 43 -5.86 -6.43 18.02
N ALA A 44 -5.20 -7.33 18.75
CA ALA A 44 -4.03 -6.98 19.56
C ALA A 44 -2.88 -6.46 18.68
N LYS A 45 -2.63 -7.13 17.55
CA LYS A 45 -1.65 -6.72 16.55
C LYS A 45 -1.97 -5.34 15.98
N ALA A 46 -3.21 -5.12 15.55
CA ALA A 46 -3.65 -3.80 15.06
C ALA A 46 -3.46 -2.70 16.12
N ASN A 47 -3.81 -2.97 17.38
CA ASN A 47 -3.62 -2.02 18.48
C ASN A 47 -2.14 -1.70 18.72
N TYR A 48 -1.26 -2.71 18.69
CA TYR A 48 0.19 -2.53 18.84
C TYR A 48 0.76 -1.62 17.74
N TYR A 49 0.43 -1.89 16.47
CA TYR A 49 0.90 -1.06 15.36
C TYR A 49 0.30 0.35 15.40
N ASN A 50 -0.97 0.52 15.76
CA ASN A 50 -1.57 1.85 15.93
C ASN A 50 -0.87 2.65 17.04
N ALA A 51 -0.59 2.04 18.19
CA ALA A 51 0.15 2.69 19.28
C ALA A 51 1.60 3.02 18.90
N ALA A 52 2.27 2.13 18.16
CA ALA A 52 3.61 2.38 17.64
C ALA A 52 3.63 3.51 16.61
N ASN A 53 2.60 3.58 15.74
CA ASN A 53 2.45 4.64 14.75
C ASN A 53 2.04 5.97 15.37
N GLU A 54 1.22 6.02 16.43
CA GLU A 54 0.90 7.28 17.12
C GLU A 54 2.15 7.93 17.72
N LYS A 55 3.09 7.12 18.24
CA LYS A 55 4.38 7.61 18.73
C LYS A 55 5.30 8.12 17.61
N ARG A 56 5.15 7.60 16.38
CA ARG A 56 5.84 8.10 15.16
C ARG A 56 5.06 9.17 14.39
N GLY A 57 3.79 9.40 14.71
CA GLY A 57 2.93 10.35 13.99
C GLY A 57 2.95 11.76 14.58
N LYS A 58 3.44 11.91 15.82
CA LYS A 58 3.54 13.20 16.49
C LYS A 58 4.65 14.12 15.93
N ASP A 59 5.51 13.65 15.02
CA ASP A 59 6.47 14.50 14.31
C ASP A 59 5.98 15.06 12.97
N MET A 60 4.84 14.59 12.45
CA MET A 60 4.23 15.14 11.23
C MET A 60 3.61 16.55 11.41
N GLY A 61 3.75 17.13 12.61
CA GLY A 61 3.29 18.46 12.99
C GLY A 61 4.38 19.43 13.45
N ARG A 62 5.66 19.18 13.17
CA ARG A 62 6.74 20.18 13.41
C ARG A 62 7.42 20.59 12.12
N GLY A 63 6.72 21.48 11.41
CA GLY A 63 7.25 22.66 10.70
C GLY A 63 8.46 22.46 9.79
N LYS A 64 8.28 22.83 8.52
CA LYS A 64 9.41 23.14 7.62
C LYS A 64 10.44 24.01 8.38
N PRO A 65 11.72 23.60 8.51
CA PRO A 65 12.71 24.38 9.27
C PRO A 65 13.07 25.74 8.64
N TYR A 66 12.46 26.09 7.51
CA TYR A 66 12.71 27.33 6.79
C TYR A 66 11.50 27.64 5.91
N ASP A 67 10.42 28.10 6.54
CA ASP A 67 9.44 28.91 5.83
C ASP A 67 10.11 30.27 5.55
N LYS A 68 10.87 30.33 4.44
CA LYS A 68 11.39 31.57 3.89
C LYS A 68 10.18 32.39 3.46
N ARG A 69 9.77 33.27 4.38
CA ARG A 69 8.89 34.41 4.16
C ARG A 69 9.20 35.05 2.80
N GLY A 70 8.29 34.89 1.84
CA GLY A 70 8.29 35.73 0.64
C GLY A 70 7.75 35.08 -0.63
N LYS A 71 6.42 35.04 -0.78
CA LYS A 71 5.64 35.70 -1.86
C LYS A 71 4.29 35.00 -2.07
N LYS A 72 3.24 35.75 -1.70
CA LYS A 72 1.92 35.97 -2.32
C LYS A 72 1.41 34.84 -3.24
N ALA A 73 0.30 34.21 -2.85
CA ALA A 73 -1.06 34.53 -3.32
C ALA A 73 -1.29 34.00 -4.73
N ASP A 74 -2.10 32.94 -4.83
CA ASP A 74 -3.32 32.91 -5.66
C ASP A 74 -3.79 31.46 -5.86
N GLU A 75 -5.11 31.31 -5.83
CA GLU A 75 -5.95 30.26 -6.40
C GLU A 75 -5.43 28.82 -6.61
N GLY A 76 -6.13 27.88 -5.95
CA GLY A 76 -6.69 26.75 -6.68
C GLY A 76 -5.88 25.45 -6.77
N GLY A 77 -6.53 24.35 -6.38
CA GLY A 77 -6.45 23.13 -7.20
C GLY A 77 -5.75 21.92 -6.59
N SER A 78 -6.55 20.86 -6.42
CA SER A 78 -6.15 19.47 -6.21
C SER A 78 -5.10 18.95 -7.20
N GLY A 79 -4.26 18.04 -6.71
CA GLY A 79 -3.76 16.91 -7.50
C GLY A 79 -2.40 17.10 -8.18
N GLY A 80 -1.60 16.04 -8.14
CA GLY A 80 -0.46 15.88 -9.06
C GLY A 80 0.88 15.64 -8.40
N LYS A 81 1.12 14.41 -7.96
CA LYS A 81 2.46 13.81 -8.04
C LYS A 81 2.92 13.92 -9.49
N GLY A 82 3.97 14.70 -9.74
CA GLY A 82 4.50 14.82 -11.09
C GLY A 82 5.64 15.80 -11.21
N LYS A 83 6.73 15.61 -10.46
CA LYS A 83 8.04 16.09 -10.91
C LYS A 83 8.46 15.24 -12.10
N GLY A 84 7.88 15.56 -13.26
CA GLY A 84 8.22 15.00 -14.56
C GLY A 84 9.27 15.84 -15.26
N ASP A 85 10.23 16.40 -14.51
CA ASP A 85 11.35 17.18 -15.04
C ASP A 85 12.51 16.25 -15.49
N GLY A 86 12.21 14.98 -15.76
CA GLY A 86 13.18 13.99 -16.17
C GLY A 86 13.47 14.13 -17.66
N ASN A 87 14.74 14.32 -18.00
CA ASN A 87 15.24 14.11 -19.34
C ASN A 87 14.79 12.72 -19.85
N CYS A 88 14.44 12.63 -21.13
CA CYS A 88 14.09 11.36 -21.75
C CYS A 88 15.23 10.34 -21.57
N PHE A 89 14.96 9.20 -20.95
CA PHE A 89 15.97 8.14 -20.71
C PHE A 89 16.65 7.64 -21.99
N LYS A 90 16.01 7.84 -23.16
CA LYS A 90 16.54 7.42 -24.45
C LYS A 90 17.53 8.42 -25.06
N CYS A 91 17.29 9.72 -24.91
CA CYS A 91 18.05 10.74 -25.63
C CYS A 91 18.61 11.87 -24.75
N GLY A 92 18.28 11.89 -23.46
CA GLY A 92 18.73 12.92 -22.53
C GLY A 92 18.09 14.29 -22.73
N LEU A 93 17.13 14.45 -23.66
CA LEU A 93 16.43 15.71 -23.87
C LEU A 93 15.17 15.79 -23.01
N SER A 94 14.93 16.94 -22.40
CA SER A 94 13.68 17.27 -21.73
C SER A 94 12.60 17.64 -22.77
N GLY A 95 11.33 17.59 -22.38
CA GLY A 95 10.20 17.97 -23.25
C GLY A 95 9.43 16.80 -23.88
N HIS A 96 9.86 15.55 -23.67
CA HIS A 96 9.10 14.36 -24.05
C HIS A 96 9.45 13.17 -23.14
N ARG A 97 8.53 12.20 -22.97
CA ARG A 97 8.83 10.96 -22.22
C ARG A 97 9.50 9.92 -23.12
N PHE A 98 10.06 8.87 -22.51
CA PHE A 98 10.75 7.79 -23.23
C PHE A 98 9.97 7.24 -24.43
N PHE A 99 8.65 7.08 -24.30
CA PHE A 99 7.77 6.54 -25.34
C PHE A 99 7.45 7.53 -26.48
N GLU A 100 7.72 8.82 -26.29
CA GLU A 100 7.49 9.89 -27.28
C GLU A 100 8.81 10.36 -27.91
N CYS A 101 9.89 9.60 -27.72
CA CYS A 101 11.20 10.01 -28.20
C CYS A 101 11.29 9.95 -29.72
N PRO A 102 11.53 11.09 -30.41
CA PRO A 102 11.61 11.13 -31.88
C PRO A 102 12.89 10.45 -32.41
N ARG A 103 13.82 10.07 -31.52
CA ARG A 103 14.98 9.24 -31.91
C ARG A 103 14.49 7.81 -32.15
N LYS A 104 14.45 7.41 -33.42
CA LYS A 104 14.30 6.03 -33.86
C LYS A 104 15.50 5.22 -33.35
N ASP A 105 15.26 4.05 -32.78
CA ASP A 105 16.34 3.12 -32.41
C ASP A 105 16.99 2.58 -33.69
N ASP A 106 17.98 3.28 -34.22
CA ASP A 106 18.86 2.75 -35.28
C ASP A 106 19.90 1.77 -34.71
N LYS A 107 19.46 0.85 -33.85
CA LYS A 107 20.26 -0.35 -33.55
C LYS A 107 19.63 -1.51 -34.29
N CYS A 108 20.05 -1.62 -35.54
CA CYS A 108 19.86 -2.78 -36.39
C CYS A 108 20.22 -4.05 -35.59
N LEU A 109 19.22 -4.88 -35.27
CA LEU A 109 19.44 -6.22 -34.73
C LEU A 109 19.79 -7.15 -35.90
N LYS A 110 20.99 -6.98 -36.46
CA LYS A 110 21.56 -7.89 -37.48
C LYS A 110 23.06 -7.67 -37.63
N CYS A 111 23.85 -8.39 -36.83
CA CYS A 111 24.81 -9.40 -37.30
C CYS A 111 25.50 -10.02 -36.07
#